data_AF-A0A356UHP8-F1
#
_entry.id   AF-A0A356UHP8-F1
#
_cell.length_a   1.000
_cell.length_b   1.000
_cell.length_c   1.000
_cell.angle_alpha   90.00
_cell.angle_beta   90.00
_cell.angle_gamma   90.00
#
_symmetry.space_group_name_H-M   'P 1'
#
loop_
_entity.id
_entity.type
_entity.pdbx_description
1 polymer ?
#
loop_
_entity_poly.entity_id
_entity_poly.type
_entity_poly.pdbx_seq_one_letter_code
_entity_poly.pdbx_strand_id
1 'polypeptide(L)'
;MITRTLFEAGIVSFAITILLGPIAILFLRRLKFGQKVRSDGPARHLSKTGTPTMGGLIFLTGIALSTIWFVPFNPEAILVLGLTLGFGFIGFLDDLIKVHWQRPVGLRAREKLAGQVVLSLLAGALLVLTLSHGTEVIVPFSGFFSPGGVTLDLNLGVFLAFTALVIVGTANAVNLTDGLDGLAAGVTFIAPFAFLCLALLKGEVDVAHTMAAFMG
;
A
#
# COMPACT_ATOMS: atom_id res chain seq x y z
N MET A 1 24.34 -10.44 8.62
CA MET A 1 24.12 -10.42 7.15
C MET A 1 22.71 -9.92 6.83
N ILE A 2 21.66 -10.56 7.36
CA ILE A 2 20.24 -10.18 7.15
C ILE A 2 19.95 -8.71 7.51
N THR A 3 20.39 -8.23 8.67
CA THR A 3 20.14 -6.83 9.08
C THR A 3 20.69 -5.83 8.06
N ARG A 4 21.85 -6.11 7.47
CA ARG A 4 22.49 -5.24 6.48
C ARG A 4 21.66 -5.14 5.20
N THR A 5 21.17 -6.26 4.67
CA THR A 5 20.39 -6.28 3.43
C THR A 5 19.00 -5.65 3.60
N LEU A 6 18.42 -5.70 4.81
CA LEU A 6 17.19 -4.95 5.14
C LEU A 6 17.42 -3.43 5.06
N PHE A 7 18.50 -2.93 5.66
CA PHE A 7 18.87 -1.52 5.55
C PHE A 7 19.14 -1.11 4.11
N GLU A 8 19.83 -1.95 3.35
CA GLU A 8 20.10 -1.71 1.93
C GLU A 8 18.79 -1.63 1.11
N ALA A 9 17.80 -2.50 1.37
CA ALA A 9 16.50 -2.45 0.70
C ALA A 9 15.75 -1.13 0.95
N GLY A 10 15.74 -0.63 2.18
CA GLY A 10 15.17 0.69 2.50
C GLY A 10 15.93 1.82 1.82
N ILE A 11 17.26 1.82 1.89
CA ILE A 11 18.11 2.86 1.27
C ILE A 11 17.92 2.89 -0.25
N VAL A 12 17.83 1.73 -0.90
CA VAL A 12 17.61 1.65 -2.36
C VAL A 12 16.23 2.22 -2.72
N SER A 13 15.17 1.87 -2.00
CA SER A 13 13.83 2.44 -2.23
C SER A 13 13.83 3.96 -2.07
N PHE A 14 14.43 4.45 -0.97
CA PHE A 14 14.55 5.88 -0.68
C PHE A 14 15.34 6.63 -1.76
N ALA A 15 16.48 6.08 -2.18
CA ALA A 15 17.32 6.68 -3.22
C ALA A 15 16.55 6.78 -4.55
N ILE A 16 15.85 5.72 -4.95
CA ILE A 16 15.02 5.73 -6.16
C ILE A 16 13.92 6.79 -6.04
N THR A 17 13.21 6.84 -4.91
CA THR A 17 12.13 7.80 -4.65
C THR A 17 12.62 9.25 -4.75
N ILE A 18 13.75 9.58 -4.11
CA ILE A 18 14.33 10.94 -4.16
C ILE A 18 14.79 11.31 -5.57
N LEU A 19 15.47 10.40 -6.26
CA LEU A 19 16.01 10.67 -7.60
C LEU A 19 14.89 10.84 -8.64
N LEU A 20 13.82 10.05 -8.53
CA LEU A 20 12.65 10.15 -9.41
C LEU A 20 11.75 11.33 -9.09
N GLY A 21 11.74 11.82 -7.85
CA GLY A 21 10.87 12.89 -7.38
C GLY A 21 10.82 14.12 -8.30
N PRO A 22 11.95 14.80 -8.57
CA PRO A 22 11.99 15.97 -9.44
C PRO A 22 11.46 15.69 -10.86
N ILE A 23 11.83 14.53 -11.44
CA ILE A 23 11.43 14.14 -12.80
C ILE A 23 9.92 13.91 -12.85
N ALA A 24 9.40 13.15 -11.90
CA ALA A 24 7.97 12.86 -11.80
C ALA A 24 7.15 14.12 -11.54
N ILE A 25 7.61 15.04 -10.68
CA ILE A 25 6.92 16.32 -10.43
C ILE A 25 6.85 17.15 -11.72
N LEU A 26 7.94 17.23 -12.49
CA LEU A 26 7.95 17.94 -13.77
C LEU A 26 6.95 17.33 -14.76
N PHE A 27 6.91 16.00 -14.85
CA PHE A 27 5.97 15.28 -15.70
C PHE A 27 4.50 15.48 -15.26
N LEU A 28 4.21 15.30 -13.98
CA LEU A 28 2.85 15.44 -13.44
C LEU A 28 2.33 16.88 -13.54
N ARG A 29 3.20 17.90 -13.43
CA ARG A 29 2.82 19.29 -13.70
C ARG A 29 2.32 19.47 -15.12
N ARG A 30 2.95 18.83 -16.11
CA ARG A 30 2.50 18.88 -17.53
C ARG A 30 1.13 18.23 -17.71
N LEU A 31 0.86 17.12 -17.02
CA LEU A 31 -0.46 16.44 -17.06
C LEU A 31 -1.58 17.26 -16.40
N LYS A 32 -1.25 18.13 -15.43
CA LYS A 32 -2.22 18.97 -14.72
C LYS A 32 -2.56 20.30 -15.39
N PHE A 33 -1.88 20.68 -16.48
CA PHE A 33 -2.24 21.86 -17.26
C PHE A 33 -3.62 21.64 -17.91
N GLY A 34 -4.69 22.10 -17.23
CA GLY A 34 -6.06 22.01 -17.74
C GLY A 34 -7.18 21.80 -16.71
N GLN A 35 -6.90 21.66 -15.40
CA GLN A 35 -7.97 21.54 -14.40
C GLN A 35 -8.70 22.88 -14.19
N LYS A 36 -10.03 22.90 -14.41
CA LYS A 36 -10.91 23.99 -13.97
C LYS A 36 -10.99 23.99 -12.45
N VAL A 37 -10.60 25.10 -11.83
CA VAL A 37 -10.68 25.31 -10.37
C VAL A 37 -12.15 25.41 -9.96
N ARG A 38 -12.58 24.58 -9.01
CA ARG A 38 -13.91 24.68 -8.39
C ARG A 38 -13.91 25.82 -7.37
N SER A 39 -14.86 26.74 -7.49
CA SER A 39 -15.00 27.93 -6.64
C SER A 39 -15.60 27.67 -5.25
N ASP A 40 -16.14 26.48 -5.00
CA ASP A 40 -17.12 26.25 -3.92
C ASP A 40 -16.52 25.61 -2.65
N GLY A 41 -15.18 25.68 -2.47
CA GLY A 41 -14.46 25.09 -1.34
C GLY A 41 -14.02 26.11 -0.27
N PRO A 42 -13.87 25.71 1.02
CA PRO A 42 -13.37 26.59 2.08
C PRO A 42 -12.00 27.18 1.73
N ALA A 43 -11.73 28.44 2.10
CA ALA A 43 -10.53 29.19 1.69
C ALA A 43 -9.18 28.50 2.01
N ARG A 44 -9.13 27.61 3.00
CA ARG A 44 -7.96 26.79 3.35
C ARG A 44 -7.60 25.72 2.30
N HIS A 45 -8.53 25.35 1.42
CA HIS A 45 -8.30 24.43 0.31
C HIS A 45 -7.81 25.12 -0.98
N LEU A 46 -7.89 26.46 -1.05
CA LEU A 46 -7.40 27.24 -2.19
C LEU A 46 -5.87 27.39 -2.21
N SER A 47 -5.17 27.15 -1.09
CA SER A 47 -3.70 27.19 -1.02
C SER A 47 -3.00 25.91 -1.49
N LYS A 48 -3.73 24.79 -1.64
CA LYS A 48 -3.23 23.54 -2.28
C LYS A 48 -3.39 23.55 -3.81
N THR A 49 -3.70 24.71 -4.39
CA THR A 49 -3.93 24.87 -5.83
C THR A 49 -2.59 24.87 -6.56
N GLY A 50 -2.23 23.76 -7.19
CA GLY A 50 -1.05 23.66 -8.07
C GLY A 50 -0.10 22.50 -7.78
N THR A 51 -0.26 21.79 -6.65
CA THR A 51 0.51 20.57 -6.39
C THR A 51 0.02 19.42 -7.29
N PRO A 52 0.89 18.76 -8.06
CA PRO A 52 0.51 17.58 -8.84
C PRO A 52 -0.03 16.46 -7.94
N THR A 53 -1.13 15.84 -8.36
CA THR A 53 -1.71 14.62 -7.76
C THR A 53 -1.02 13.42 -8.42
N MET A 54 -1.15 12.22 -7.83
CA MET A 54 -0.43 10.99 -8.23
C MET A 54 1.04 10.89 -7.78
N GLY A 55 1.46 11.64 -6.76
CA GLY A 55 2.81 11.50 -6.17
C GLY A 55 3.10 10.08 -5.65
N GLY A 56 2.06 9.31 -5.32
CA GLY A 56 2.14 7.90 -4.94
C GLY A 56 2.92 7.02 -5.92
N LEU A 57 2.92 7.35 -7.22
CA LEU A 57 3.63 6.58 -8.23
C LEU A 57 5.16 6.55 -7.99
N ILE A 58 5.71 7.61 -7.41
CA ILE A 58 7.14 7.71 -7.10
C ILE A 58 7.51 6.68 -6.03
N PHE A 59 6.75 6.65 -4.94
CA PHE A 59 6.93 5.68 -3.84
C PHE A 59 6.72 4.24 -4.32
N LEU A 60 5.66 3.98 -5.09
CA LEU A 60 5.39 2.64 -5.64
C LEU A 60 6.54 2.15 -6.52
N THR A 61 7.20 3.05 -7.26
CA THR A 61 8.35 2.69 -8.10
C THR A 61 9.57 2.32 -7.24
N GLY A 62 9.87 3.09 -6.20
CA GLY A 62 10.96 2.79 -5.25
C GLY A 62 10.74 1.44 -4.57
N ILE A 63 9.54 1.23 -4.02
CA ILE A 63 9.16 -0.02 -3.35
C ILE A 63 9.26 -1.21 -4.30
N ALA A 64 8.71 -1.09 -5.51
CA ALA A 64 8.71 -2.19 -6.47
C ALA A 64 10.12 -2.57 -6.93
N LEU A 65 10.93 -1.59 -7.32
CA LEU A 65 12.28 -1.85 -7.80
C LEU A 65 13.18 -2.40 -6.70
N SER A 66 13.07 -1.88 -5.47
CA SER A 66 13.82 -2.42 -4.33
C SER A 66 13.35 -3.84 -3.98
N THR A 67 12.05 -4.07 -3.87
CA THR A 67 11.51 -5.41 -3.55
C THR A 67 11.91 -6.44 -4.60
N ILE A 68 11.80 -6.13 -5.89
CA ILE A 68 12.20 -7.03 -6.98
C ILE A 68 13.71 -7.28 -6.96
N TRP A 69 14.52 -6.28 -6.61
CA TRP A 69 15.97 -6.44 -6.53
C TRP A 69 16.41 -7.40 -5.43
N PHE A 70 15.85 -7.25 -4.23
CA PHE A 70 16.24 -8.04 -3.06
C PHE A 70 15.47 -9.37 -2.95
N VAL A 71 14.24 -9.43 -3.44
CA VAL A 71 13.31 -10.54 -3.25
C VAL A 71 12.50 -10.89 -4.52
N PRO A 72 13.15 -11.21 -5.65
CA PRO A 72 12.47 -11.41 -6.93
C PRO A 72 11.58 -12.65 -7.02
N PHE A 73 11.77 -13.66 -6.15
CA PHE A 73 11.19 -15.00 -6.32
C PHE A 73 10.42 -15.51 -5.11
N ASN A 74 10.25 -14.70 -4.05
CA ASN A 74 9.48 -15.12 -2.88
C ASN A 74 7.97 -14.87 -3.13
N PRO A 75 7.11 -15.90 -3.12
CA PRO A 75 5.70 -15.74 -3.45
C PRO A 75 4.93 -14.81 -2.50
N GLU A 76 5.24 -14.82 -1.19
CA GLU A 76 4.60 -13.97 -0.19
C GLU A 76 4.96 -12.50 -0.41
N ALA A 77 6.25 -12.19 -0.63
CA ALA A 77 6.73 -10.86 -0.95
C ALA A 77 6.12 -10.34 -2.27
N ILE A 78 6.05 -11.19 -3.29
CA ILE A 78 5.43 -10.86 -4.58
C ILE A 78 3.93 -10.62 -4.41
N LEU A 79 3.24 -11.40 -3.57
CA LEU A 79 1.83 -11.19 -3.27
C LEU A 79 1.59 -9.84 -2.59
N VAL A 80 2.42 -9.49 -1.59
CA VAL A 80 2.39 -8.17 -0.94
C VAL A 80 2.61 -7.06 -1.96
N LEU A 81 3.67 -7.17 -2.77
CA LEU A 81 3.97 -6.19 -3.80
C LEU A 81 2.85 -6.07 -4.84
N GLY A 82 2.28 -7.20 -5.27
CA GLY A 82 1.17 -7.26 -6.22
C GLY A 82 -0.09 -6.60 -5.69
N LEU A 83 -0.42 -6.81 -4.41
CA LEU A 83 -1.50 -6.12 -3.71
C LEU A 83 -1.26 -4.60 -3.70
N THR A 84 -0.06 -4.18 -3.34
CA THR A 84 0.31 -2.76 -3.27
C THR A 84 0.23 -2.08 -4.64
N LEU A 85 0.77 -2.71 -5.68
CA LEU A 85 0.69 -2.20 -7.04
C LEU A 85 -0.75 -2.22 -7.57
N GLY A 86 -1.55 -3.23 -7.24
CA GLY A 86 -2.96 -3.31 -7.62
C GLY A 86 -3.81 -2.20 -7.00
N PHE A 87 -3.66 -1.95 -5.70
CA PHE A 87 -4.32 -0.82 -5.02
C PHE A 87 -3.79 0.53 -5.51
N GLY A 88 -2.48 0.61 -5.76
CA GLY A 88 -1.84 1.77 -6.39
C GLY A 88 -2.42 2.08 -7.77
N PHE A 89 -2.68 1.05 -8.58
CA PHE A 89 -3.30 1.17 -9.89
C PHE A 89 -4.75 1.67 -9.79
N ILE A 90 -5.56 1.15 -8.86
CA ILE A 90 -6.91 1.67 -8.61
C ILE A 90 -6.87 3.15 -8.22
N GLY A 91 -5.94 3.54 -7.32
CA GLY A 91 -5.74 4.93 -6.94
C GLY A 91 -5.29 5.81 -8.10
N PHE A 92 -4.37 5.32 -8.93
CA PHE A 92 -3.92 5.99 -10.14
C PHE A 92 -5.06 6.22 -11.14
N LEU A 93 -5.90 5.21 -11.39
CA LEU A 93 -7.07 5.33 -12.26
C LEU A 93 -8.07 6.36 -11.73
N ASP A 94 -8.33 6.37 -10.42
CA ASP A 94 -9.19 7.36 -9.76
C ASP A 94 -8.69 8.79 -10.02
N ASP A 95 -7.38 9.03 -9.80
CA ASP A 95 -6.77 10.33 -10.02
C ASP A 95 -6.67 10.70 -11.50
N LEU A 96 -6.46 9.72 -12.39
CA LEU A 96 -6.38 9.95 -13.84
C LEU A 96 -7.74 10.38 -14.37
N ILE A 97 -8.82 9.77 -13.90
CA ILE A 97 -10.19 10.16 -14.24
C ILE A 97 -10.51 11.58 -13.75
N LYS A 98 -10.05 11.95 -12.54
CA LYS A 98 -10.21 13.32 -12.02
C LYS A 98 -9.50 14.37 -12.87
N VAL A 99 -8.30 14.05 -13.36
CA VAL A 99 -7.47 15.01 -14.12
C VAL A 99 -7.84 15.02 -15.60
N HIS A 100 -7.77 13.89 -16.28
CA HIS A 100 -7.91 13.78 -17.74
C HIS A 100 -9.35 13.97 -18.21
N TRP A 101 -10.32 13.34 -17.54
CA TRP A 101 -11.74 13.44 -17.90
C TRP A 101 -12.49 14.56 -17.16
N GLN A 102 -11.79 15.35 -16.34
CA GLN A 102 -12.37 16.47 -15.58
C GLN A 102 -13.60 16.07 -14.76
N ARG A 103 -13.64 14.82 -14.25
CA ARG A 103 -14.72 14.33 -13.39
C ARG A 103 -14.31 14.50 -11.94
N PRO A 104 -14.84 15.49 -11.19
CA PRO A 104 -14.34 15.81 -9.85
C PRO A 104 -14.47 14.64 -8.85
N VAL A 105 -15.44 13.76 -9.09
CA VAL A 105 -15.69 12.57 -8.26
C VAL A 105 -14.62 11.49 -8.48
N GLY A 106 -13.97 11.43 -9.64
CA GLY A 106 -13.09 10.33 -10.03
C GLY A 106 -13.87 9.07 -10.40
N LEU A 107 -13.39 7.91 -9.97
CA LEU A 107 -14.13 6.65 -10.04
C LEU A 107 -15.41 6.74 -9.20
N ARG A 108 -16.49 6.08 -9.63
CA ARG A 108 -17.66 5.95 -8.75
C ARG A 108 -17.27 5.13 -7.53
N ALA A 109 -17.80 5.46 -6.36
CA ALA A 109 -17.50 4.74 -5.11
C ALA A 109 -17.68 3.22 -5.24
N ARG A 110 -18.72 2.78 -5.97
CA ARG A 110 -18.98 1.36 -6.25
C ARG A 110 -17.91 0.70 -7.14
N GLU A 111 -17.37 1.41 -8.12
CA GLU A 111 -16.32 0.92 -9.03
C GLU A 111 -15.00 0.77 -8.27
N LYS A 112 -14.63 1.78 -7.48
CA LYS A 112 -13.43 1.76 -6.64
C LYS A 112 -13.51 0.64 -5.61
N LEU A 113 -14.64 0.53 -4.90
CA LEU A 113 -14.85 -0.51 -3.90
C LEU A 113 -14.86 -1.91 -4.52
N ALA A 114 -15.51 -2.10 -5.67
CA ALA A 114 -15.51 -3.38 -6.36
C ALA A 114 -14.09 -3.83 -6.73
N GLY A 115 -13.26 -2.93 -7.27
CA GLY A 115 -11.86 -3.24 -7.57
C GLY A 115 -11.06 -3.64 -6.33
N GLN A 116 -11.22 -2.89 -5.23
CA GLN A 116 -10.53 -3.19 -3.97
C GLN A 116 -10.97 -4.53 -3.37
N VAL A 117 -12.27 -4.83 -3.38
CA VAL A 117 -12.82 -6.11 -2.88
C VAL A 117 -12.32 -7.27 -3.74
N VAL A 118 -12.39 -7.16 -5.06
CA VAL A 118 -11.92 -8.23 -5.97
C VAL A 118 -10.44 -8.52 -5.75
N LEU A 119 -9.58 -7.49 -5.72
CA LEU A 119 -8.15 -7.69 -5.46
C LEU A 119 -7.89 -8.33 -4.10
N SER A 120 -8.62 -7.92 -3.06
CA SER A 120 -8.42 -8.46 -1.71
C SER A 120 -8.87 -9.92 -1.58
N LEU A 121 -9.99 -10.28 -2.22
CA LEU A 121 -10.46 -11.66 -2.27
C LEU A 121 -9.51 -12.56 -3.07
N LEU A 122 -9.00 -12.08 -4.21
CA LEU A 122 -8.01 -12.81 -5.00
C LEU A 122 -6.72 -13.02 -4.21
N ALA A 123 -6.25 -12.00 -3.49
CA ALA A 123 -5.05 -12.12 -2.67
C ALA A 123 -5.23 -13.11 -1.51
N GLY A 124 -6.36 -13.05 -0.80
CA GLY A 124 -6.69 -14.02 0.25
C GLY A 124 -6.82 -15.45 -0.29
N ALA A 125 -7.42 -15.61 -1.48
CA ALA A 125 -7.54 -16.91 -2.12
C ALA A 125 -6.19 -17.46 -2.55
N LEU A 126 -5.29 -16.62 -3.11
CA LEU A 126 -3.94 -17.04 -3.46
C LEU A 126 -3.14 -17.48 -2.21
N LEU A 127 -3.26 -16.72 -1.13
CA LEU A 127 -2.59 -17.00 0.14
C LEU A 127 -2.97 -18.39 0.67
N VAL A 128 -4.26 -18.72 0.69
CA VAL A 128 -4.74 -20.00 1.25
C VAL A 128 -4.58 -21.15 0.25
N LEU A 129 -5.03 -20.96 -1.00
CA LEU A 129 -5.16 -22.06 -1.97
C LEU A 129 -3.86 -22.35 -2.72
N THR A 130 -2.94 -21.39 -2.83
CA THR A 130 -1.68 -21.54 -3.56
C THR A 130 -0.48 -21.52 -2.63
N LEU A 131 -0.43 -20.59 -1.68
CA LEU A 131 0.68 -20.50 -0.70
C LEU A 131 0.45 -21.36 0.55
N SER A 132 -0.61 -22.17 0.56
CA SER A 132 -0.91 -23.15 1.62
C SER A 132 -0.94 -22.57 3.04
N HIS A 133 -1.29 -21.29 3.19
CA HIS A 133 -1.50 -20.69 4.50
C HIS A 133 -2.83 -21.16 5.10
N GLY A 134 -2.85 -21.34 6.42
CA GLY A 134 -4.08 -21.67 7.16
C GLY A 134 -5.08 -20.51 7.21
N THR A 135 -6.32 -20.83 7.60
CA THR A 135 -7.41 -19.86 7.84
C THR A 135 -7.49 -19.40 9.29
N GLU A 136 -6.42 -19.67 10.05
CA GLU A 136 -6.30 -19.36 11.46
C GLU A 136 -5.93 -17.89 11.67
N VAL A 137 -6.68 -17.22 12.53
CA VAL A 137 -6.38 -15.86 12.97
C VAL A 137 -5.91 -15.91 14.42
N ILE A 138 -4.73 -15.35 14.67
CA ILE A 138 -4.16 -15.30 16.02
C ILE A 138 -4.91 -14.24 16.83
N VAL A 139 -5.36 -14.62 18.03
CA VAL A 139 -5.96 -13.67 18.97
C VAL A 139 -4.83 -12.89 19.66
N PRO A 140 -4.77 -11.56 19.51
CA PRO A 140 -3.71 -10.76 20.13
C PRO A 140 -3.76 -10.88 21.66
N PHE A 141 -2.59 -10.76 22.30
CA PHE A 141 -2.40 -10.84 23.76
C PHE A 141 -2.78 -12.17 24.43
N SER A 142 -3.12 -13.22 23.68
CA SER A 142 -3.47 -14.54 24.22
C SER A 142 -2.28 -15.46 24.52
N GLY A 143 -1.04 -14.97 24.35
CA GLY A 143 0.18 -15.80 24.34
C GLY A 143 0.88 -15.82 22.98
N PHE A 144 0.93 -14.66 22.31
CA PHE A 144 1.52 -14.48 20.99
C PHE A 144 2.99 -14.99 20.97
N PHE A 145 3.31 -15.96 20.09
CA PHE A 145 4.60 -16.67 19.99
C PHE A 145 5.05 -17.50 21.21
N SER A 146 4.17 -17.68 22.21
CA SER A 146 4.43 -18.53 23.38
C SER A 146 3.57 -19.79 23.34
N PRO A 147 4.02 -20.90 23.96
CA PRO A 147 3.15 -22.05 24.19
C PRO A 147 1.89 -21.59 24.95
N GLY A 148 0.70 -21.86 24.38
CA GLY A 148 -0.60 -21.47 24.97
C GLY A 148 -1.35 -20.34 24.26
N GLY A 149 -0.82 -19.78 23.17
CA GLY A 149 -1.53 -18.81 22.33
C GLY A 149 -2.83 -19.36 21.73
N VAL A 150 -3.86 -18.51 21.63
CA VAL A 150 -5.18 -18.88 21.07
C VAL A 150 -5.28 -18.46 19.60
N THR A 151 -5.68 -19.40 18.75
CA THR A 151 -6.04 -19.16 17.36
C THR A 151 -7.53 -19.42 17.13
N LEU A 152 -8.12 -18.68 16.19
CA LEU A 152 -9.48 -18.87 15.73
C LEU A 152 -9.43 -19.32 14.28
N ASP A 153 -9.87 -20.55 13.99
CA ASP A 153 -10.07 -21.00 12.61
C ASP A 153 -11.37 -20.44 12.06
N LEU A 154 -11.26 -19.55 11.07
CA LEU A 154 -12.40 -18.90 10.48
C LEU A 154 -13.07 -19.72 9.37
N ASN A 155 -12.51 -20.86 8.94
CA ASN A 155 -12.84 -21.50 7.65
C ASN A 155 -12.58 -20.59 6.43
N LEU A 156 -12.53 -21.18 5.24
CA LEU A 156 -12.15 -20.46 4.02
C LEU A 156 -13.08 -19.27 3.71
N GLY A 157 -14.40 -19.46 3.77
CA GLY A 157 -15.35 -18.42 3.35
C GLY A 157 -15.29 -17.18 4.24
N VAL A 158 -15.28 -17.37 5.56
CA VAL A 158 -15.21 -16.25 6.51
C VAL A 158 -13.82 -15.64 6.51
N PHE A 159 -12.76 -16.44 6.38
CA PHE A 159 -11.39 -15.93 6.26
C PHE A 159 -11.21 -15.00 5.07
N LEU A 160 -11.73 -15.36 3.88
CA LEU A 160 -11.68 -14.52 2.69
C LEU A 160 -12.46 -13.21 2.87
N ALA A 161 -13.67 -13.28 3.45
CA ALA A 161 -14.47 -12.10 3.74
C ALA A 161 -13.77 -11.19 4.77
N PHE A 162 -13.17 -11.77 5.82
CA PHE A 162 -12.43 -11.06 6.84
C PHE A 162 -11.18 -10.38 6.26
N THR A 163 -10.40 -11.10 5.45
CA THR A 163 -9.22 -10.58 4.76
C THR A 163 -9.59 -9.41 3.84
N ALA A 164 -10.67 -9.54 3.06
CA ALA A 164 -11.17 -8.46 2.24
C ALA A 164 -11.60 -7.24 3.07
N LEU A 165 -12.31 -7.46 4.18
CA LEU A 165 -12.70 -6.38 5.09
C LEU A 165 -11.48 -5.63 5.64
N VAL A 166 -10.45 -6.36 6.10
CA VAL A 166 -9.23 -5.78 6.67
C VAL A 166 -8.45 -4.99 5.62
N ILE A 167 -8.20 -5.57 4.44
CA ILE A 167 -7.43 -4.92 3.38
C ILE A 167 -8.15 -3.68 2.85
N VAL A 168 -9.43 -3.82 2.46
CA VAL A 168 -10.25 -2.71 1.94
C VAL A 168 -10.45 -1.64 3.00
N GLY A 169 -10.73 -2.03 4.25
CA GLY A 169 -10.90 -1.13 5.38
C GLY A 169 -9.64 -0.29 5.62
N THR A 170 -8.47 -0.94 5.66
CA THR A 170 -7.18 -0.28 5.86
C THR A 170 -6.88 0.69 4.72
N ALA A 171 -7.06 0.26 3.47
CA ALA A 171 -6.80 1.12 2.31
C ALA A 171 -7.67 2.38 2.30
N ASN A 172 -8.95 2.27 2.66
CA ASN A 172 -9.84 3.42 2.74
C ASN A 172 -9.56 4.30 3.97
N ALA A 173 -9.13 3.72 5.10
CA ALA A 173 -8.70 4.47 6.28
C ALA A 173 -7.45 5.32 6.00
N VAL A 174 -6.45 4.77 5.28
CA VAL A 174 -5.25 5.51 4.86
C VAL A 174 -5.64 6.65 3.91
N ASN A 175 -6.49 6.37 2.91
CA ASN A 175 -6.99 7.40 1.98
C ASN A 175 -7.75 8.53 2.70
N LEU A 176 -8.48 8.23 3.78
CA LEU A 176 -9.15 9.25 4.60
C LEU A 176 -8.16 10.07 5.45
N THR A 177 -7.04 9.47 5.83
CA THR A 177 -5.98 10.10 6.63
C THR A 177 -5.10 11.04 5.80
N ASP A 178 -5.01 10.83 4.47
CA ASP A 178 -4.21 11.62 3.52
C ASP A 178 -4.83 12.99 3.15
N GLY A 179 -5.43 13.68 4.15
CA GLY A 179 -6.01 15.02 3.99
C GLY A 179 -5.05 16.17 4.32
N LEU A 180 -3.97 15.86 5.04
CA LEU A 180 -2.96 16.83 5.51
C LEU A 180 -1.58 16.48 4.95
N ASP A 181 -0.82 17.50 4.55
CA ASP A 181 0.46 17.31 3.87
C ASP A 181 1.44 16.57 4.79
N GLY A 182 1.90 15.39 4.37
CA GLY A 182 2.85 14.56 5.11
C GLY A 182 2.25 13.67 6.20
N LEU A 183 0.96 13.77 6.51
CA LEU A 183 0.34 12.95 7.57
C LEU A 183 0.31 11.46 7.19
N ALA A 184 -0.19 11.14 5.99
CA ALA A 184 -0.21 9.76 5.52
C ALA A 184 1.20 9.19 5.37
N ALA A 185 2.15 9.98 4.84
CA ALA A 185 3.54 9.55 4.72
C ALA A 185 4.17 9.20 6.07
N GLY A 186 3.97 10.03 7.11
CA GLY A 186 4.49 9.76 8.45
C GLY A 186 3.89 8.51 9.10
N VAL A 187 2.56 8.33 9.00
CA VAL A 187 1.88 7.14 9.54
C VAL A 187 2.30 5.87 8.77
N THR A 188 2.50 6.00 7.45
CA THR A 188 2.92 4.91 6.56
C THR A 188 4.40 4.56 6.70
N PHE A 189 5.20 5.30 7.46
CA PHE A 189 6.54 4.87 7.89
C PHE A 189 6.48 3.93 9.10
N ILE A 190 5.61 4.25 10.08
CA ILE A 190 5.53 3.52 11.36
C ILE A 190 4.90 2.13 11.17
N ALA A 191 3.85 2.01 10.35
CA ALA A 191 3.16 0.75 10.17
C ALA A 191 4.03 -0.36 9.53
N PRO A 192 4.75 -0.11 8.41
CA PRO A 192 5.67 -1.10 7.84
C PRO A 192 6.82 -1.46 8.78
N PHE A 193 7.29 -0.55 9.63
CA PHE A 193 8.30 -0.88 10.64
C PHE A 193 7.79 -1.93 11.64
N ALA A 194 6.53 -1.80 12.08
CA ALA A 194 5.91 -2.81 12.94
C ALA A 194 5.78 -4.16 12.21
N PHE A 195 5.34 -4.16 10.95
CA PHE A 195 5.25 -5.38 10.15
C PHE A 195 6.61 -6.00 9.82
N LEU A 196 7.65 -5.19 9.63
CA LEU A 196 9.03 -5.65 9.49
C LEU A 196 9.47 -6.41 10.74
N CYS A 197 9.25 -5.84 11.93
CA CYS A 197 9.57 -6.50 13.19
C CYS A 197 8.81 -7.83 13.33
N LEU A 198 7.51 -7.85 13.01
CA LEU A 198 6.69 -9.07 13.08
C LEU A 198 7.15 -10.15 12.08
N ALA A 199 7.50 -9.76 10.85
CA ALA A 199 8.02 -10.67 9.84
C ALA A 199 9.34 -11.30 10.29
N LEU A 200 10.24 -10.51 10.91
CA LEU A 200 11.47 -11.04 11.49
C LEU A 200 11.22 -12.01 12.66
N LEU A 201 10.25 -11.71 13.52
CA LEU A 201 9.88 -12.60 14.63
C LEU A 201 9.28 -13.93 14.12
N LYS A 202 8.60 -13.91 12.97
CA LYS A 202 8.08 -15.10 12.28
C LYS A 202 9.10 -15.85 11.44
N GLY A 203 10.28 -15.27 11.20
CA GLY A 203 11.27 -15.81 10.27
C GLY A 203 10.96 -15.56 8.78
N GLU A 204 9.98 -14.71 8.47
CA GLU A 204 9.60 -14.30 7.11
C GLU A 204 10.54 -13.19 6.60
N VAL A 205 11.81 -13.52 6.40
CA VAL A 205 12.87 -12.55 6.06
C VAL A 205 12.60 -11.83 4.74
N ASP A 206 12.03 -12.52 3.76
CA ASP A 206 11.70 -11.96 2.44
C ASP A 206 10.59 -10.90 2.51
N VAL A 207 9.55 -11.16 3.32
CA VAL A 207 8.50 -10.18 3.62
C VAL A 207 9.09 -9.00 4.39
N ALA A 208 10.04 -9.23 5.30
CA ALA A 208 10.72 -8.16 6.03
C ALA A 208 11.52 -7.22 5.11
N HIS A 209 12.17 -7.73 4.04
CA HIS A 209 12.84 -6.90 3.03
C HIS A 209 11.84 -6.03 2.26
N THR A 210 10.68 -6.60 1.93
CA THR A 210 9.59 -5.85 1.30
C THR A 210 9.14 -4.72 2.22
N MET A 211 8.89 -4.99 3.51
CA MET A 211 8.53 -3.96 4.50
C MET A 211 9.63 -2.90 4.70
N ALA A 212 10.91 -3.29 4.61
CA ALA A 212 12.02 -2.34 4.66
C ALA A 212 12.00 -1.38 3.46
N ALA A 213 11.64 -1.88 2.26
CA ALA A 213 11.46 -1.02 1.09
C ALA A 213 10.32 0.00 1.29
N PHE A 214 9.21 -0.37 1.95
CA PHE A 214 8.14 0.59 2.28
C PHE A 214 8.58 1.76 3.19
N MET A 215 9.64 1.56 3.98
CA MET A 215 10.14 2.60 4.88
C MET A 215 11.06 3.61 4.17
N GLY A 216 11.52 3.31 2.95
CA GLY A 216 12.42 4.16 2.17
C GLY A 216 11.71 4.92 1.08
#